data_AF-A0A6A6DLQ1-F1
#
_entry.id   AF-A0A6A6DLQ1-F1
#
_cell.length_a   1.000
_cell.length_b   1.000
_cell.length_c   1.000
_cell.angle_alpha   90.00
_cell.angle_beta   90.00
_cell.angle_gamma   90.00
#
_symmetry.space_group_name_H-M   'P 1'
#
loop_
_entity.id
_entity.type
_entity.pdbx_description
1 polymer ?
#
loop_
_entity_poly.entity_id
_entity_poly.type
_entity_poly.pdbx_seq_one_letter_code
_entity_poly.pdbx_strand_id
1 'polypeptide(L)'
;MHRKYIAGSSTNVPDDSSDKQIRFALQQSNRAIQEILNKPTKRNNTDRITMMTACILFDCLACLQGHQAQALEHLRSGIKLLREVDDNMDDRGEPAIAHAVSLNSLRAVFVNLDVQARSIMSDVDHANWEPQPKHDYDVNIISFSSLKDARHYFEATINDVLAFLQDLEVHPPGIEGMDTVDRTFSRLRYQFESGSRMLDEFLGRASPRIDVQRDQSFIALRLLHAQLELLVKTFDEWEGVRVLNWHIEEQHFHTMMDLITQLMESKTESLDNSPIPGGSARPGQPLERPVFSSGFGLLAGLWMVSIRAPNVSLRWKAIGYLLDYPRREGFWDGTVAGRIAWEVMTLEETATMEELGILRADLPFAVRKAADIPDYLRIRDIAIKYTGLRGATVEFRNTRHVERKESGWARNMTW
;
A
#
# COMPACT_ATOMS: atom_id res chain seq x y z
N MET A 1 -7.27 20.96 5.12
CA MET A 1 -6.31 19.91 5.52
C MET A 1 -5.22 19.67 4.49
N HIS A 2 -5.53 19.14 3.30
CA HIS A 2 -4.53 18.81 2.27
C HIS A 2 -3.57 19.96 1.92
N ARG A 3 -4.06 21.20 1.79
CA ARG A 3 -3.20 22.38 1.55
C ARG A 3 -2.14 22.60 2.65
N LYS A 4 -2.46 22.28 3.91
CA LYS A 4 -1.51 22.36 5.03
C LYS A 4 -0.52 21.22 5.01
N TYR A 5 -0.98 20.03 4.63
CA TYR A 5 -0.13 18.86 4.43
C TYR A 5 0.97 19.16 3.40
N ILE A 6 0.61 19.51 2.16
CA ILE A 6 1.57 19.76 1.07
C ILE A 6 2.51 20.96 1.28
N ALA A 7 2.16 21.87 2.20
CA ALA A 7 2.98 23.01 2.58
C ALA A 7 3.91 22.73 3.76
N GLY A 8 3.73 21.59 4.43
CA GLY A 8 4.59 21.13 5.51
C GLY A 8 5.79 20.34 4.99
N SER A 9 6.45 19.66 5.92
CA SER A 9 7.64 18.83 5.66
C SER A 9 7.56 17.44 6.31
N SER A 10 6.38 17.06 6.81
CA SER A 10 6.12 15.80 7.51
C SER A 10 5.06 14.98 6.77
N THR A 11 4.98 13.68 7.07
CA THR A 11 3.97 12.75 6.56
C THR A 11 2.61 12.87 7.25
N ASN A 12 2.46 13.86 8.12
CA ASN A 12 1.22 14.23 8.79
C ASN A 12 1.12 15.75 8.99
N VAL A 13 -0.11 16.27 9.07
CA VAL A 13 -0.35 17.68 9.41
C VAL A 13 -0.07 17.87 10.91
N PRO A 14 0.64 18.93 11.34
CA PRO A 14 0.84 19.22 12.76
C PRO A 14 -0.47 19.42 13.52
N ASP A 15 -0.53 18.99 14.78
CA ASP A 15 -1.63 19.30 15.70
C ASP A 15 -1.53 20.75 16.20
N ASP A 16 -1.74 21.72 15.29
CA ASP A 16 -1.75 23.13 15.62
C ASP A 16 -3.18 23.65 15.71
N SER A 17 -3.71 23.67 16.94
CA SER A 17 -5.03 24.21 17.24
C SER A 17 -5.12 25.74 17.08
N SER A 18 -3.99 26.46 16.99
CA SER A 18 -3.98 27.90 16.74
C SER A 18 -4.19 28.22 15.25
N ASP A 19 -3.80 27.30 14.36
CA ASP A 19 -3.91 27.49 12.92
C ASP A 19 -5.36 27.63 12.46
N LYS A 20 -5.66 28.75 11.79
CA LYS A 20 -7.02 29.08 11.34
C LYS A 20 -7.55 28.11 10.29
N GLN A 21 -6.69 27.60 9.39
CA GLN A 21 -7.11 26.70 8.32
C GLN A 21 -7.34 25.27 8.83
N ILE A 22 -6.51 24.82 9.78
CA ILE A 22 -6.72 23.53 10.46
C ILE A 22 -8.02 23.56 11.26
N ARG A 23 -8.23 24.59 12.09
CA ARG A 23 -9.48 24.77 12.83
C ARG A 23 -10.70 24.80 11.94
N PHE A 24 -10.66 25.57 10.85
CA PHE A 24 -11.77 25.63 9.90
C PHE A 24 -12.09 24.24 9.32
N ALA A 25 -11.07 23.50 8.89
CA ALA A 25 -11.26 22.15 8.35
C ALA A 25 -11.92 21.22 9.37
N LEU A 26 -11.42 21.18 10.61
CA LEU A 26 -11.97 20.34 11.67
C LEU A 26 -13.41 20.74 12.06
N GLN A 27 -13.71 22.04 12.11
CA GLN A 27 -15.06 22.53 12.37
C GLN A 27 -16.05 22.09 11.28
N GLN A 28 -15.66 22.19 10.00
CA GLN A 28 -16.52 21.72 8.91
C GLN A 28 -16.68 20.19 8.91
N SER A 29 -15.62 19.44 9.22
CA SER A 29 -15.70 17.98 9.37
C SER A 29 -16.68 17.58 10.48
N ASN A 30 -16.54 18.19 11.66
CA ASN A 30 -17.45 17.94 12.79
C ASN A 30 -18.88 18.30 12.43
N ARG A 31 -19.11 19.45 11.78
CA ARG A 31 -20.45 19.85 11.33
C ARG A 31 -21.03 18.81 10.36
N ALA A 32 -20.27 18.37 9.37
CA ALA A 32 -20.73 17.36 8.42
C ALA A 32 -21.07 16.02 9.10
N ILE A 33 -20.27 15.58 10.07
CA ILE A 33 -20.57 14.39 10.88
C ILE A 33 -21.90 14.57 11.62
N GLN A 34 -22.12 15.71 12.28
CA GLN A 34 -23.37 15.98 13.00
C GLN A 34 -24.60 15.96 12.07
N GLU A 35 -24.51 16.58 10.90
CA GLU A 35 -25.60 16.55 9.91
C GLU A 35 -25.91 15.12 9.41
N ILE A 36 -24.88 14.28 9.23
CA ILE A 36 -25.06 12.87 8.83
C ILE A 36 -25.73 12.06 9.94
N LEU A 37 -25.32 12.27 11.20
CA LEU A 37 -25.86 11.56 12.35
C LEU A 37 -27.30 11.96 12.69
N ASN A 38 -27.68 13.22 12.43
CA ASN A 38 -29.01 13.74 12.71
C ASN A 38 -30.08 13.37 11.68
N LYS A 39 -29.70 12.72 10.56
CA LYS A 39 -30.66 12.23 9.56
C LYS A 39 -31.47 11.03 10.08
N PRO A 40 -32.75 10.89 9.68
CA PRO A 40 -33.63 9.81 10.15
C PRO A 40 -33.11 8.40 9.80
N THR A 41 -33.54 7.41 10.58
CA THR A 41 -33.04 6.03 10.56
C THR A 41 -33.33 5.27 9.26
N LYS A 42 -34.40 5.63 8.53
CA LYS A 42 -34.68 5.09 7.19
C LYS A 42 -33.87 5.86 6.15
N ARG A 43 -32.74 5.28 5.76
CA ARG A 43 -31.84 5.82 4.72
C ARG A 43 -32.11 5.13 3.39
N ASN A 44 -32.27 5.91 2.33
CA ASN A 44 -32.31 5.38 0.96
C ASN A 44 -30.88 5.16 0.43
N ASN A 45 -30.74 4.54 -0.75
CA ASN A 45 -29.43 4.28 -1.34
C ASN A 45 -28.67 5.58 -1.69
N THR A 46 -29.36 6.67 -2.03
CA THR A 46 -28.74 7.99 -2.26
C THR A 46 -28.08 8.55 -0.99
N ASP A 47 -28.73 8.43 0.16
CA ASP A 47 -28.17 8.80 1.47
C ASP A 47 -26.94 7.92 1.79
N ARG A 48 -27.01 6.61 1.53
CA ARG A 48 -25.87 5.69 1.72
C ARG A 48 -24.67 6.08 0.85
N ILE A 49 -24.89 6.44 -0.42
CA ILE A 49 -23.81 6.93 -1.31
C ILE A 49 -23.20 8.24 -0.79
N THR A 50 -24.02 9.16 -0.29
CA THR A 50 -23.53 10.41 0.33
C THR A 50 -22.67 10.11 1.56
N MET A 51 -23.11 9.17 2.41
CA MET A 51 -22.39 8.76 3.60
C MET A 51 -21.08 8.05 3.28
N MET A 52 -21.08 7.15 2.29
CA MET A 52 -19.87 6.49 1.78
C MET A 52 -18.86 7.52 1.26
N THR A 53 -19.33 8.53 0.53
CA THR A 53 -18.47 9.64 0.08
C THR A 53 -17.87 10.37 1.27
N ALA A 54 -18.65 10.64 2.31
CA ALA A 54 -18.16 11.25 3.54
C ALA A 54 -17.14 10.36 4.28
N CYS A 55 -17.36 9.04 4.35
CA CYS A 55 -16.41 8.07 4.90
C CYS A 55 -15.05 8.17 4.21
N ILE A 56 -14.99 8.18 2.87
CA ILE A 56 -13.73 8.32 2.13
C ILE A 56 -13.05 9.66 2.43
N LEU A 57 -13.81 10.75 2.50
CA LEU A 57 -13.25 12.07 2.81
C LEU A 57 -12.69 12.14 4.23
N PHE A 58 -13.41 11.58 5.22
CA PHE A 58 -12.94 11.54 6.60
C PHE A 58 -11.78 10.57 6.81
N ASP A 59 -11.76 9.46 6.09
CA ASP A 59 -10.60 8.57 6.01
C ASP A 59 -9.36 9.34 5.52
N CYS A 60 -9.47 10.03 4.39
CA CYS A 60 -8.38 10.84 3.86
C CYS A 60 -7.92 11.92 4.86
N LEU A 61 -8.86 12.57 5.57
CA LEU A 61 -8.53 13.57 6.59
C LEU A 61 -7.81 12.96 7.78
N ALA A 62 -8.28 11.82 8.29
CA ALA A 62 -7.64 11.08 9.37
C ALA A 62 -6.24 10.63 8.97
N CYS A 63 -6.07 10.09 7.76
CA CYS A 63 -4.77 9.76 7.17
C CYS A 63 -3.85 10.98 7.13
N LEU A 64 -4.31 12.14 6.63
CA LEU A 64 -3.51 13.37 6.60
C LEU A 64 -3.10 13.86 8.00
N GLN A 65 -3.91 13.60 9.02
CA GLN A 65 -3.59 13.90 10.43
C GLN A 65 -2.69 12.85 11.09
N GLY A 66 -2.48 11.70 10.42
CA GLY A 66 -1.78 10.56 10.99
C GLY A 66 -2.63 9.72 11.96
N HIS A 67 -3.95 9.96 12.03
CA HIS A 67 -4.91 9.31 12.92
C HIS A 67 -5.38 7.95 12.38
N GLN A 68 -4.47 6.99 12.35
CA GLN A 68 -4.67 5.74 11.62
C GLN A 68 -5.88 4.92 12.07
N ALA A 69 -6.09 4.78 13.38
CA ALA A 69 -7.23 4.04 13.92
C ALA A 69 -8.58 4.68 13.51
N GLN A 70 -8.65 6.01 13.42
CA GLN A 70 -9.86 6.71 12.97
C GLN A 70 -10.13 6.50 11.48
N ALA A 71 -9.07 6.51 10.66
CA ALA A 71 -9.16 6.23 9.23
C ALA A 71 -9.76 4.82 9.01
N LEU A 72 -9.23 3.82 9.71
CA LEU A 72 -9.74 2.45 9.67
C LEU A 72 -11.22 2.35 10.05
N GLU A 73 -11.69 3.08 11.07
CA GLU A 73 -13.11 3.10 11.43
C GLU A 73 -14.01 3.75 10.36
N HIS A 74 -13.51 4.77 9.67
CA HIS A 74 -14.22 5.36 8.53
C HIS A 74 -14.35 4.39 7.35
N LEU A 75 -13.27 3.67 7.04
CA LEU A 75 -13.28 2.60 6.05
C LEU A 75 -14.26 1.49 6.43
N ARG A 76 -14.18 0.96 7.66
CA ARG A 76 -15.08 -0.07 8.19
C ARG A 76 -16.55 0.33 8.03
N SER A 77 -16.86 1.56 8.41
CA SER A 77 -18.23 2.11 8.26
C SER A 77 -18.66 2.21 6.79
N GLY A 78 -17.75 2.62 5.90
CA GLY A 78 -18.00 2.70 4.46
C GLY A 78 -18.25 1.33 3.82
N ILE A 79 -17.46 0.31 4.19
CA ILE A 79 -17.63 -1.07 3.72
C ILE A 79 -18.99 -1.63 4.15
N LYS A 80 -19.41 -1.41 5.40
CA LYS A 80 -20.75 -1.82 5.86
C LYS A 80 -21.87 -1.21 5.01
N LEU A 81 -21.79 0.10 4.74
CA LEU A 81 -22.76 0.78 3.90
C LEU A 81 -22.77 0.26 2.47
N LEU A 82 -21.61 -0.04 1.89
CA LEU A 82 -21.50 -0.61 0.56
C LEU A 82 -22.19 -1.98 0.49
N ARG A 83 -21.94 -2.85 1.49
CA ARG A 83 -22.58 -4.17 1.59
C ARG A 83 -24.10 -4.05 1.72
N GLU A 84 -24.59 -3.14 2.57
CA GLU A 84 -26.04 -2.89 2.67
C GLU A 84 -26.65 -2.44 1.34
N VAL A 85 -25.93 -1.65 0.53
CA VAL A 85 -26.40 -1.27 -0.81
C VAL A 85 -26.43 -2.49 -1.73
N ASP A 86 -25.35 -3.27 -1.76
CA ASP A 86 -25.26 -4.47 -2.60
C ASP A 86 -26.38 -5.48 -2.26
N ASP A 87 -26.61 -5.78 -0.98
CA ASP A 87 -27.67 -6.70 -0.53
C ASP A 87 -29.07 -6.19 -0.94
N ASN A 88 -29.34 -4.88 -0.80
CA ASN A 88 -30.62 -4.30 -1.21
C ASN A 88 -30.84 -4.33 -2.73
N MET A 89 -29.77 -4.20 -3.52
CA MET A 89 -29.83 -4.24 -4.98
C MET A 89 -30.07 -5.67 -5.49
N ASP A 90 -29.41 -6.66 -4.89
CA ASP A 90 -29.60 -8.09 -5.20
C ASP A 90 -31.04 -8.54 -4.91
N ASP A 91 -31.63 -8.10 -3.79
CA ASP A 91 -32.99 -8.49 -3.38
C ASP A 91 -34.11 -7.83 -4.20
N ARG A 92 -33.89 -6.62 -4.73
CA ARG A 92 -34.96 -5.78 -5.27
C ARG A 92 -34.83 -5.41 -6.75
N GLY A 93 -33.70 -5.72 -7.39
CA GLY A 93 -33.44 -5.34 -8.78
C GLY A 93 -33.61 -3.84 -9.03
N GLU A 94 -33.26 -2.99 -8.05
CA GLU A 94 -33.54 -1.56 -8.07
C GLU A 94 -32.83 -0.81 -9.21
N PRO A 95 -33.47 0.21 -9.82
CA PRO A 95 -32.92 0.95 -10.95
C PRO A 95 -31.68 1.79 -10.56
N ALA A 96 -30.94 2.24 -11.58
CA ALA A 96 -29.72 3.03 -11.43
C ALA A 96 -29.89 4.18 -10.43
N ILE A 97 -29.02 4.21 -9.40
CA ILE A 97 -29.07 5.21 -8.34
C ILE A 97 -28.61 6.56 -8.91
N ALA A 98 -29.54 7.51 -9.03
CA ALA A 98 -29.22 8.87 -9.45
C ALA A 98 -28.50 9.63 -8.33
N HIS A 99 -27.17 9.69 -8.40
CA HIS A 99 -26.32 10.45 -7.49
C HIS A 99 -25.11 11.03 -8.26
N ALA A 100 -24.61 12.19 -7.82
CA ALA A 100 -23.48 12.87 -8.48
C ALA A 100 -22.18 12.04 -8.45
N VAL A 101 -22.04 11.19 -7.44
CA VAL A 101 -20.95 10.23 -7.27
C VAL A 101 -21.44 8.84 -7.65
N SER A 102 -20.70 8.17 -8.53
CA SER A 102 -20.97 6.80 -8.99
C SER A 102 -20.70 5.76 -7.91
N LEU A 103 -21.62 4.81 -7.72
CA LEU A 103 -21.44 3.67 -6.83
C LEU A 103 -20.22 2.82 -7.23
N ASN A 104 -20.00 2.61 -8.54
CA ASN A 104 -18.86 1.83 -9.02
C ASN A 104 -17.52 2.52 -8.72
N SER A 105 -17.49 3.86 -8.76
CA SER A 105 -16.30 4.62 -8.35
C SER A 105 -16.03 4.48 -6.85
N LEU A 106 -17.08 4.54 -6.01
CA LEU A 106 -16.93 4.31 -4.57
C LEU A 106 -16.48 2.89 -4.26
N ARG A 107 -17.06 1.88 -4.94
CA ARG A 107 -16.66 0.48 -4.80
C ARG A 107 -15.18 0.29 -5.10
N ALA A 108 -14.70 0.83 -6.22
CA ALA A 108 -13.28 0.76 -6.58
C ALA A 108 -12.36 1.38 -5.51
N VAL A 109 -12.76 2.52 -4.92
CA VAL A 109 -12.01 3.15 -3.84
C VAL A 109 -12.03 2.30 -2.57
N PHE A 110 -13.19 1.77 -2.16
CA PHE A 110 -13.27 0.93 -0.96
C PHE A 110 -12.54 -0.38 -1.09
N VAL A 111 -12.63 -1.05 -2.24
CA VAL A 111 -11.84 -2.26 -2.54
C VAL A 111 -10.36 -1.97 -2.36
N ASN A 112 -9.88 -0.88 -2.96
CA ASN A 112 -8.46 -0.51 -2.89
C ASN A 112 -8.01 -0.10 -1.48
N LEU A 113 -8.84 0.65 -0.75
CA LEU A 113 -8.57 1.02 0.64
C LEU A 113 -8.60 -0.21 1.57
N ASP A 114 -9.49 -1.17 1.34
CA ASP A 114 -9.61 -2.39 2.14
C ASP A 114 -8.36 -3.27 2.03
N VAL A 115 -7.87 -3.54 0.82
CA VAL A 115 -6.63 -4.33 0.64
C VAL A 115 -5.41 -3.62 1.22
N GLN A 116 -5.35 -2.27 1.15
CA GLN A 116 -4.30 -1.50 1.82
C GLN A 116 -4.41 -1.57 3.34
N ALA A 117 -5.62 -1.48 3.90
CA ALA A 117 -5.85 -1.56 5.33
C ALA A 117 -5.46 -2.94 5.89
N ARG A 118 -5.85 -4.02 5.20
CA ARG A 118 -5.48 -5.39 5.58
C ARG A 118 -3.98 -5.64 5.57
N SER A 119 -3.24 -5.01 4.64
CA SER A 119 -1.78 -5.17 4.54
C SER A 119 -0.97 -4.58 5.73
N ILE A 120 -1.63 -3.83 6.62
CA ILE A 120 -1.02 -3.27 7.84
C ILE A 120 -1.70 -3.75 9.12
N MET A 121 -2.70 -4.62 9.03
CA MET A 121 -3.40 -5.20 10.18
C MET A 121 -2.62 -6.39 10.73
N SER A 122 -2.76 -6.62 12.05
CA SER A 122 -2.38 -7.90 12.63
C SER A 122 -3.34 -9.01 12.16
N ASP A 123 -2.90 -10.27 12.18
CA ASP A 123 -3.76 -11.43 11.91
C ASP A 123 -5.06 -11.40 12.74
N VAL A 124 -4.96 -10.94 14.00
CA VAL A 124 -6.09 -10.83 14.92
C VAL A 124 -7.07 -9.74 14.48
N ASP A 125 -6.56 -8.56 14.11
CA ASP A 125 -7.42 -7.46 13.65
C ASP A 125 -8.06 -7.81 12.31
N HIS A 126 -7.32 -8.48 11.43
CA HIS A 126 -7.79 -8.90 10.12
C HIS A 126 -8.88 -9.98 10.24
N ALA A 127 -8.70 -10.99 11.10
CA ALA A 127 -9.72 -12.02 11.37
C ALA A 127 -11.02 -11.44 11.95
N ASN A 128 -10.95 -10.31 12.64
CA ASN A 128 -12.10 -9.59 13.19
C ASN A 128 -12.55 -8.40 12.32
N TRP A 129 -12.03 -8.29 11.10
CA TRP A 129 -12.37 -7.22 10.16
C TRP A 129 -13.69 -7.51 9.41
N GLU A 130 -14.16 -6.52 8.65
CA GLU A 130 -15.32 -6.73 7.77
C GLU A 130 -14.96 -7.70 6.64
N PRO A 131 -15.93 -8.47 6.11
CA PRO A 131 -15.77 -9.19 4.85
C PRO A 131 -15.31 -8.28 3.72
N GLN A 132 -14.49 -8.84 2.81
CA GLN A 132 -14.00 -8.10 1.66
C GLN A 132 -15.18 -7.58 0.81
N PRO A 133 -15.12 -6.33 0.32
CA PRO A 133 -16.11 -5.82 -0.62
C PRO A 133 -16.18 -6.67 -1.90
N LYS A 134 -17.35 -6.72 -2.55
CA LYS A 134 -17.48 -7.39 -3.84
C LYS A 134 -16.56 -6.74 -4.88
N HIS A 135 -15.85 -7.59 -5.63
CA HIS A 135 -14.98 -7.17 -6.73
C HIS A 135 -15.74 -7.38 -8.05
N ASP A 136 -16.51 -6.37 -8.47
CA ASP A 136 -17.34 -6.45 -9.68
C ASP A 136 -16.63 -5.87 -10.92
N TYR A 137 -15.30 -5.89 -10.95
CA TYR A 137 -14.55 -5.32 -12.07
C TYR A 137 -14.43 -6.33 -13.21
N ASP A 138 -14.94 -5.95 -14.39
CA ASP A 138 -14.81 -6.78 -15.58
C ASP A 138 -13.41 -6.67 -16.18
N VAL A 139 -12.59 -7.69 -15.91
CA VAL A 139 -11.25 -7.85 -16.50
C VAL A 139 -11.27 -8.54 -17.86
N ASN A 140 -12.43 -8.89 -18.42
CA ASN A 140 -12.53 -9.57 -19.71
C ASN A 140 -12.42 -8.62 -20.91
N ILE A 141 -11.42 -7.73 -20.89
CA ILE A 141 -11.08 -6.88 -22.02
C ILE A 141 -9.98 -7.53 -22.87
N ILE A 142 -9.99 -7.22 -24.17
CA ILE A 142 -9.07 -7.81 -25.17
C ILE A 142 -7.96 -6.84 -25.59
N SER A 143 -8.05 -5.55 -25.23
CA SER A 143 -6.99 -4.56 -25.46
C SER A 143 -7.23 -3.30 -24.61
N PHE A 144 -6.17 -2.55 -24.32
CA PHE A 144 -6.29 -1.23 -23.69
C PHE A 144 -6.53 -0.14 -24.74
N SER A 145 -7.56 0.69 -24.54
CA SER A 145 -7.85 1.83 -25.42
C SER A 145 -7.14 3.11 -24.96
N SER A 146 -6.88 3.20 -23.65
CA SER A 146 -6.26 4.35 -23.00
C SER A 146 -5.35 3.92 -21.84
N LEU A 147 -4.49 4.84 -21.40
CA LEU A 147 -3.67 4.66 -20.19
C LEU A 147 -4.57 4.46 -18.96
N LYS A 148 -5.70 5.17 -18.90
CA LYS A 148 -6.67 5.03 -17.82
C LYS A 148 -7.16 3.58 -17.74
N ASP A 149 -7.53 2.98 -18.87
CA ASP A 149 -8.01 1.58 -18.91
C ASP A 149 -6.94 0.62 -18.43
N ALA A 150 -5.70 0.77 -18.92
CA ALA A 150 -4.57 -0.06 -18.49
C ALA A 150 -4.33 0.06 -16.98
N ARG A 151 -4.31 1.29 -16.45
CA ARG A 151 -4.16 1.53 -15.01
C ARG A 151 -5.28 0.88 -14.20
N HIS A 152 -6.55 1.04 -14.61
CA HIS A 152 -7.69 0.44 -13.91
C HIS A 152 -7.62 -1.08 -13.93
N TYR A 153 -7.20 -1.70 -15.05
CA TYR A 153 -7.03 -3.14 -15.15
C TYR A 153 -6.00 -3.68 -14.16
N PHE A 154 -4.82 -3.05 -14.10
CA PHE A 154 -3.77 -3.48 -13.18
C PHE A 154 -4.10 -3.16 -11.72
N GLU A 155 -4.77 -2.04 -11.44
CA GLU A 155 -5.28 -1.73 -10.09
C GLU A 155 -6.33 -2.74 -9.63
N ALA A 156 -7.24 -3.17 -10.52
CA ALA A 156 -8.19 -4.23 -10.20
C ALA A 156 -7.49 -5.57 -9.96
N THR A 157 -6.55 -5.94 -10.83
CA THR A 157 -5.82 -7.21 -10.73
C THR A 157 -4.95 -7.28 -9.48
N ILE A 158 -4.27 -6.19 -9.09
CA ILE A 158 -3.49 -6.17 -7.84
C ILE A 158 -4.39 -6.26 -6.61
N ASN A 159 -5.57 -5.64 -6.63
CA ASN A 159 -6.54 -5.79 -5.55
C ASN A 159 -7.01 -7.25 -5.44
N ASP A 160 -7.33 -7.90 -6.56
CA ASP A 160 -7.74 -9.33 -6.58
C ASP A 160 -6.64 -10.24 -6.03
N VAL A 161 -5.38 -10.02 -6.43
CA VAL A 161 -4.23 -10.80 -5.95
C VAL A 161 -3.99 -10.60 -4.46
N LEU A 162 -4.02 -9.35 -3.99
CA LEU A 162 -3.84 -9.04 -2.58
C LEU A 162 -4.99 -9.58 -1.72
N ALA A 163 -6.24 -9.42 -2.17
CA ALA A 163 -7.42 -9.94 -1.49
C ALA A 163 -7.32 -11.46 -1.31
N PHE A 164 -6.88 -12.18 -2.35
CA PHE A 164 -6.64 -13.61 -2.29
C PHE A 164 -5.51 -14.00 -1.33
N LEU A 165 -4.35 -13.34 -1.40
CA LEU A 165 -3.22 -13.58 -0.50
C LEU A 165 -3.60 -13.39 0.96
N GLN A 166 -4.25 -12.27 1.25
CA GLN A 166 -4.68 -11.90 2.59
C GLN A 166 -5.70 -12.89 3.15
N ASP A 167 -6.59 -13.41 2.31
CA ASP A 167 -7.53 -14.47 2.73
C ASP A 167 -6.80 -15.78 3.08
N LEU A 168 -5.81 -16.19 2.28
CA LEU A 168 -5.00 -17.38 2.57
C LEU A 168 -4.19 -17.27 3.87
N GLU A 169 -3.76 -16.06 4.24
CA GLU A 169 -3.02 -15.81 5.49
C GLU A 169 -3.90 -16.05 6.73
N VAL A 170 -5.16 -15.61 6.69
CA VAL A 170 -6.11 -15.73 7.81
C VAL A 170 -6.86 -17.06 7.80
N HIS A 171 -7.24 -17.52 6.62
CA HIS A 171 -8.03 -18.72 6.37
C HIS A 171 -7.21 -19.71 5.52
N PRO A 172 -6.17 -20.31 6.09
CA PRO A 172 -5.33 -21.25 5.35
C PRO A 172 -6.17 -22.45 4.88
N PRO A 173 -6.07 -22.84 3.60
CA PRO A 173 -6.84 -23.95 3.05
C PRO A 173 -6.49 -25.27 3.76
N GLY A 174 -7.53 -26.06 4.07
CA GLY A 174 -7.37 -27.48 4.35
C GLY A 174 -7.12 -28.28 3.06
N ILE A 175 -6.92 -29.60 3.20
CA ILE A 175 -6.65 -30.50 2.06
C ILE A 175 -7.73 -30.38 0.97
N GLU A 176 -9.01 -30.29 1.35
CA GLU A 176 -10.14 -30.17 0.40
C GLU A 176 -10.23 -28.80 -0.29
N GLY A 177 -9.58 -27.76 0.27
CA GLY A 177 -9.58 -26.41 -0.27
C GLY A 177 -8.52 -26.16 -1.34
N MET A 178 -7.51 -27.04 -1.44
CA MET A 178 -6.34 -26.82 -2.28
C MET A 178 -6.67 -26.70 -3.77
N ASP A 179 -7.57 -27.53 -4.29
CA ASP A 179 -8.02 -27.43 -5.68
C ASP A 179 -8.65 -26.06 -6.02
N THR A 180 -9.34 -25.45 -5.06
CA THR A 180 -9.96 -24.13 -5.23
C THR A 180 -8.90 -23.03 -5.24
N VAL A 181 -7.88 -23.17 -4.38
CA VAL A 181 -6.72 -22.27 -4.32
C VAL A 181 -5.94 -22.33 -5.64
N ASP A 182 -5.62 -23.53 -6.12
CA ASP A 182 -4.87 -23.72 -7.37
C ASP A 182 -5.61 -23.18 -8.60
N ARG A 183 -6.94 -23.38 -8.65
CA ARG A 183 -7.79 -22.79 -9.70
C ARG A 183 -7.80 -21.26 -9.64
N THR A 184 -7.90 -20.70 -8.45
CA THR A 184 -7.90 -19.24 -8.26
C THR A 184 -6.56 -18.64 -8.63
N PHE A 185 -5.47 -19.30 -8.23
CA PHE A 185 -4.12 -18.92 -8.59
C PHE A 185 -3.91 -18.94 -10.11
N SER A 186 -4.27 -20.04 -10.77
CA SER A 186 -4.17 -20.18 -12.23
C SER A 186 -4.94 -19.08 -12.98
N ARG A 187 -6.13 -18.71 -12.48
CA ARG A 187 -6.93 -17.61 -13.02
C ARG A 187 -6.22 -16.26 -12.88
N LEU A 188 -5.71 -15.94 -11.69
CA LEU A 188 -5.02 -14.66 -11.41
C LEU A 188 -3.73 -14.54 -12.22
N ARG A 189 -2.97 -15.63 -12.35
CA ARG A 189 -1.78 -15.70 -13.22
C ARG A 189 -2.15 -15.44 -14.67
N TYR A 190 -3.16 -16.11 -15.20
CA TYR A 190 -3.65 -15.88 -16.55
C TYR A 190 -4.08 -14.42 -16.77
N GLN A 191 -4.79 -13.84 -15.81
CA GLN A 191 -5.21 -12.43 -15.84
C GLN A 191 -3.99 -11.49 -15.89
N PHE A 192 -2.96 -11.73 -15.08
CA PHE A 192 -1.71 -10.96 -15.14
C PHE A 192 -0.97 -11.11 -16.47
N GLU A 193 -0.80 -12.33 -16.97
CA GLU A 193 -0.11 -12.62 -18.24
C GLU A 193 -0.87 -12.01 -19.43
N SER A 194 -2.20 -12.08 -19.43
CA SER A 194 -3.05 -11.41 -20.43
C SER A 194 -2.86 -9.89 -20.39
N GLY A 195 -2.91 -9.30 -19.18
CA GLY A 195 -2.68 -7.88 -18.97
C GLY A 195 -1.31 -7.42 -19.45
N SER A 196 -0.27 -8.22 -19.19
CA SER A 196 1.11 -7.95 -19.62
C SER A 196 1.23 -7.88 -21.14
N ARG A 197 0.64 -8.84 -21.86
CA ARG A 197 0.61 -8.81 -23.34
C ARG A 197 -0.14 -7.59 -23.88
N MET A 198 -1.30 -7.29 -23.29
CA MET A 198 -2.07 -6.09 -23.67
C MET A 198 -1.30 -4.79 -23.39
N LEU A 199 -0.49 -4.76 -22.33
CA LEU A 199 0.35 -3.62 -21.99
C LEU A 199 1.44 -3.45 -23.04
N ASP A 200 2.18 -4.51 -23.40
CA ASP A 200 3.23 -4.46 -24.42
C ASP A 200 2.69 -3.94 -25.76
N GLU A 201 1.53 -4.43 -26.20
CA GLU A 201 0.86 -3.95 -27.41
C GLU A 201 0.43 -2.47 -27.29
N PHE A 202 -0.05 -2.06 -26.12
CA PHE A 202 -0.45 -0.67 -25.86
C PHE A 202 0.76 0.28 -25.88
N LEU A 203 1.86 -0.09 -25.21
CA LEU A 203 3.11 0.68 -25.22
C LEU A 203 3.71 0.76 -26.62
N GLY A 204 3.70 -0.34 -27.38
CA GLY A 204 4.15 -0.37 -28.77
C GLY A 204 3.36 0.58 -29.68
N ARG A 205 2.03 0.69 -29.47
CA ARG A 205 1.18 1.66 -30.18
C ARG A 205 1.40 3.12 -29.74
N ALA A 206 1.78 3.34 -28.49
CA ALA A 206 1.99 4.69 -27.92
C ALA A 206 3.39 5.26 -28.22
N SER A 207 4.42 4.39 -28.31
CA SER A 207 5.83 4.77 -28.44
C SER A 207 6.16 5.69 -29.63
N PRO A 208 5.52 5.59 -30.82
CA PRO A 208 5.77 6.53 -31.91
C PRO A 208 5.25 7.96 -31.64
N ARG A 209 4.39 8.13 -30.64
CA ARG A 209 3.68 9.40 -30.35
C ARG A 209 4.18 10.09 -29.10
N ILE A 210 4.65 9.32 -28.12
CA ILE A 210 5.06 9.78 -26.79
C ILE A 210 6.36 9.06 -26.43
N ASP A 211 7.29 9.76 -25.78
CA ASP A 211 8.43 9.12 -25.15
C ASP A 211 7.97 8.36 -23.89
N VAL A 212 7.49 7.14 -24.11
CA VAL A 212 6.96 6.23 -23.08
C VAL A 212 8.00 5.93 -21.99
N GLN A 213 9.30 6.10 -22.28
CA GLN A 213 10.37 5.87 -21.30
C GLN A 213 10.52 7.04 -20.32
N ARG A 214 10.19 8.26 -20.73
CA ARG A 214 10.31 9.47 -19.89
C ARG A 214 8.97 9.95 -19.33
N ASP A 215 7.86 9.54 -19.93
CA ASP A 215 6.53 9.94 -19.49
C ASP A 215 6.17 9.30 -18.14
N GLN A 216 5.92 10.16 -17.15
CA GLN A 216 5.68 9.79 -15.75
C GLN A 216 4.47 8.86 -15.57
N SER A 217 3.46 9.03 -16.41
CA SER A 217 2.24 8.22 -16.36
C SER A 217 2.50 6.79 -16.82
N PHE A 218 3.33 6.62 -17.85
CA PHE A 218 3.78 5.30 -18.30
C PHE A 218 4.79 4.65 -17.35
N ILE A 219 5.70 5.43 -16.75
CA ILE A 219 6.62 4.92 -15.72
C ILE A 219 5.84 4.42 -14.50
N ALA A 220 4.84 5.17 -14.03
CA ALA A 220 3.97 4.74 -12.93
C ALA A 220 3.18 3.47 -13.26
N LEU A 221 2.68 3.34 -14.50
CA LEU A 221 1.99 2.13 -14.95
C LEU A 221 2.93 0.91 -14.99
N ARG A 222 4.18 1.10 -15.44
CA ARG A 222 5.21 0.05 -15.43
C ARG A 222 5.61 -0.35 -14.02
N LEU A 223 5.64 0.61 -13.08
CA LEU A 223 5.89 0.30 -11.68
C LEU A 223 4.74 -0.54 -11.09
N LEU A 224 3.49 -0.19 -11.37
CA LEU A 224 2.32 -0.96 -10.95
C LEU A 224 2.34 -2.39 -11.53
N HIS A 225 2.71 -2.52 -12.82
CA HIS A 225 2.90 -3.81 -13.46
C HIS A 225 4.00 -4.64 -12.78
N ALA A 226 5.17 -4.04 -12.49
CA ALA A 226 6.27 -4.72 -11.80
C ALA A 226 5.89 -5.14 -10.37
N GLN A 227 5.18 -4.29 -9.62
CA GLN A 227 4.67 -4.65 -8.29
C GLN A 227 3.72 -5.84 -8.33
N LEU A 228 2.83 -5.88 -9.33
CA LEU A 228 1.92 -7.01 -9.53
C LEU A 228 2.68 -8.27 -9.97
N GLU A 229 3.66 -8.15 -10.86
CA GLU A 229 4.51 -9.26 -11.26
C GLU A 229 5.23 -9.87 -10.05
N LEU A 230 5.76 -9.04 -9.16
CA LEU A 230 6.38 -9.49 -7.91
C LEU A 230 5.41 -10.36 -7.11
N LEU A 231 4.19 -9.87 -6.88
CA LEU A 231 3.16 -10.60 -6.13
C LEU A 231 2.80 -11.90 -6.82
N VAL A 232 2.60 -11.90 -8.14
CA VAL A 232 2.27 -13.11 -8.92
C VAL A 232 3.42 -14.13 -8.93
N LYS A 233 4.68 -13.69 -8.91
CA LYS A 233 5.85 -14.59 -8.85
C LYS A 233 6.06 -15.21 -7.48
N THR A 234 5.62 -14.56 -6.39
CA THR A 234 5.73 -15.17 -5.04
C THR A 234 4.99 -16.50 -4.91
N PHE A 235 4.12 -16.84 -5.86
CA PHE A 235 3.36 -18.09 -5.90
C PHE A 235 3.95 -19.18 -6.80
N ASP A 236 4.97 -18.90 -7.61
CA ASP A 236 5.46 -19.88 -8.61
C ASP A 236 5.97 -21.18 -7.98
N GLU A 237 6.41 -21.11 -6.72
CA GLU A 237 6.91 -22.24 -5.94
C GLU A 237 5.98 -22.56 -4.75
N TRP A 238 4.66 -22.43 -4.93
CA TRP A 238 3.67 -22.76 -3.91
C TRP A 238 3.64 -24.26 -3.60
N GLU A 239 4.31 -24.68 -2.51
CA GLU A 239 4.25 -26.04 -1.94
C GLU A 239 3.24 -26.15 -0.76
N GLY A 240 2.40 -25.14 -0.57
CA GLY A 240 1.41 -25.06 0.51
C GLY A 240 1.57 -23.85 1.41
N VAL A 241 0.70 -23.79 2.43
CA VAL A 241 0.59 -22.63 3.33
C VAL A 241 1.86 -22.52 4.18
N ARG A 242 2.75 -21.59 3.82
CA ARG A 242 3.57 -20.73 4.72
C ARG A 242 4.89 -20.27 4.11
N VAL A 243 5.23 -20.57 2.87
CA VAL A 243 6.47 -20.08 2.25
C VAL A 243 6.13 -19.33 0.97
N LEU A 244 5.79 -18.04 1.10
CA LEU A 244 5.83 -17.12 -0.05
C LEU A 244 7.29 -16.99 -0.44
N ASN A 245 7.73 -17.86 -1.35
CA ASN A 245 9.13 -18.07 -1.67
C ASN A 245 9.85 -16.75 -1.96
N TRP A 246 11.05 -16.62 -1.38
CA TRP A 246 11.87 -15.40 -1.41
C TRP A 246 12.80 -15.35 -2.63
N HIS A 247 12.72 -16.32 -3.53
CA HIS A 247 13.63 -16.46 -4.67
C HIS A 247 13.11 -15.70 -5.90
N ILE A 248 13.00 -14.37 -5.77
CA ILE A 248 12.75 -13.51 -6.92
C ILE A 248 14.08 -12.98 -7.45
N GLU A 249 14.23 -12.97 -8.77
CA GLU A 249 15.44 -12.47 -9.44
C GLU A 249 15.80 -11.04 -9.00
N GLU A 250 17.07 -10.82 -8.64
CA GLU A 250 17.58 -9.53 -8.18
C GLU A 250 17.28 -8.39 -9.19
N GLN A 251 17.32 -8.70 -10.48
CA GLN A 251 17.06 -7.77 -11.58
C GLN A 251 15.66 -7.13 -11.51
N HIS A 252 14.67 -7.85 -10.99
CA HIS A 252 13.31 -7.33 -10.86
C HIS A 252 13.25 -6.19 -9.83
N PHE A 253 13.97 -6.31 -8.71
CA PHE A 253 14.05 -5.25 -7.71
C PHE A 253 14.83 -4.03 -8.19
N HIS A 254 15.90 -4.23 -8.99
CA HIS A 254 16.61 -3.12 -9.65
C HIS A 254 15.68 -2.37 -10.59
N THR A 255 14.88 -3.10 -11.39
CA THR A 255 13.90 -2.49 -12.30
C THR A 255 12.88 -1.63 -11.55
N MET A 256 12.31 -2.12 -10.44
CA MET A 256 11.42 -1.32 -9.59
C MET A 256 12.11 -0.07 -9.04
N MET A 257 13.35 -0.21 -8.55
CA MET A 257 14.10 0.92 -8.01
C MET A 257 14.46 1.96 -9.06
N ASP A 258 14.77 1.55 -10.29
CA ASP A 258 15.05 2.47 -11.39
C ASP A 258 13.79 3.25 -11.79
N LEU A 259 12.63 2.59 -11.84
CA LEU A 259 11.34 3.26 -12.10
C LEU A 259 10.98 4.24 -10.97
N ILE A 260 11.21 3.85 -9.71
CA ILE A 260 11.01 4.72 -8.53
C ILE A 260 11.91 5.94 -8.61
N THR A 261 13.21 5.75 -8.85
CA THR A 261 14.19 6.85 -8.96
C THR A 261 13.77 7.82 -10.07
N GLN A 262 13.38 7.34 -11.25
CA GLN A 262 12.89 8.20 -12.35
C GLN A 262 11.64 9.01 -12.00
N LEU A 263 10.71 8.44 -11.22
CA LEU A 263 9.50 9.14 -10.76
C LEU A 263 9.78 10.19 -9.68
N MET A 264 10.91 10.05 -8.97
CA MET A 264 11.33 10.98 -7.92
C MET A 264 12.16 12.13 -8.51
N GLU A 265 13.14 11.83 -9.36
CA GLU A 265 14.03 12.83 -9.98
C GLU A 265 13.30 13.81 -10.92
N SER A 266 12.25 13.37 -11.60
CA SER A 266 11.45 14.21 -12.50
C SER A 266 10.75 15.38 -11.80
N LYS A 267 10.45 15.24 -10.49
CA LYS A 267 9.81 16.31 -9.70
C LYS A 267 10.79 17.42 -9.38
N THR A 268 12.07 17.09 -9.22
CA THR A 268 13.14 18.04 -8.95
C THR A 268 13.32 19.01 -10.13
N GLU A 269 13.26 18.52 -11.38
CA GLU A 269 13.42 19.37 -12.58
C GLU A 269 12.27 20.36 -12.82
N SER A 270 11.03 20.02 -12.44
CA SER A 270 9.86 20.87 -12.69
C SER A 270 9.76 22.12 -11.78
N LEU A 271 10.54 22.15 -10.69
CA LEU A 271 10.55 23.26 -9.73
C LEU A 271 11.81 24.15 -9.82
N ASP A 272 12.85 23.71 -10.55
CA ASP A 272 14.17 24.33 -10.59
C ASP A 272 14.44 25.20 -11.85
N ASN A 273 13.41 25.76 -12.48
CA ASN A 273 13.56 26.79 -13.51
C ASN A 273 13.93 28.18 -12.91
N SER A 274 14.91 28.19 -12.02
CA SER A 274 15.72 29.38 -11.74
C SER A 274 17.19 28.93 -11.57
N PRO A 275 18.11 29.40 -12.42
CA PRO A 275 19.45 28.83 -12.49
C PRO A 275 20.31 29.30 -11.31
N ILE A 276 20.81 28.37 -10.50
CA ILE A 276 22.03 28.59 -9.72
C ILE A 276 22.97 27.40 -9.97
N PRO A 277 24.10 27.58 -10.68
CA PRO A 277 25.04 26.50 -10.94
C PRO A 277 25.99 26.29 -9.75
N GLY A 278 26.11 25.04 -9.31
CA GLY A 278 27.32 24.49 -8.69
C GLY A 278 27.26 24.20 -7.19
N GLY A 279 27.52 22.93 -6.83
CA GLY A 279 28.11 22.55 -5.55
C GLY A 279 27.28 21.61 -4.69
N SER A 280 27.89 20.46 -4.38
CA SER A 280 27.71 19.58 -3.21
C SER A 280 26.64 19.97 -2.19
N ALA A 281 25.75 19.00 -1.87
CA ALA A 281 24.71 19.07 -0.85
C ALA A 281 25.13 19.89 0.39
N ARG A 282 24.44 21.02 0.60
CA ARG A 282 24.59 21.88 1.78
C ARG A 282 23.56 21.52 2.85
N PRO A 283 23.89 21.64 4.15
CA PRO A 283 22.88 21.58 5.22
C PRO A 283 21.87 22.71 5.04
N GLY A 284 20.57 22.38 4.97
CA GLY A 284 19.49 23.36 4.80
C GLY A 284 18.77 23.33 3.45
N GLN A 285 18.88 22.26 2.65
CA GLN A 285 17.94 22.05 1.55
C GLN A 285 16.50 21.95 2.09
N PRO A 286 15.50 22.57 1.43
CA PRO A 286 14.11 22.39 1.81
C PRO A 286 13.77 20.90 1.70
N LEU A 287 13.27 20.32 2.79
CA LEU A 287 12.68 18.97 2.78
C LEU A 287 11.69 18.88 1.62
N GLU A 288 11.72 17.78 0.87
CA GLU A 288 10.79 17.58 -0.23
C GLU A 288 9.34 17.69 0.25
N ARG A 289 8.49 18.29 -0.58
CA ARG A 289 7.09 18.52 -0.23
C ARG A 289 6.37 17.18 -0.09
N PRO A 290 5.57 16.99 0.99
CA PRO A 290 4.91 15.72 1.20
C PRO A 290 3.84 15.45 0.15
N VAL A 291 3.72 14.18 -0.27
CA VAL A 291 2.78 13.73 -1.29
C VAL A 291 1.70 12.85 -0.68
N PHE A 292 0.44 13.15 -0.98
CA PHE A 292 -0.71 12.32 -0.61
C PHE A 292 -1.37 11.72 -1.85
N SER A 293 -1.57 10.41 -1.85
CA SER A 293 -2.43 9.69 -2.80
C SER A 293 -3.23 8.62 -2.07
N SER A 294 -4.31 8.11 -2.65
CA SER A 294 -5.16 7.10 -2.01
C SER A 294 -4.93 5.66 -2.53
N GLY A 295 -4.15 5.49 -3.60
CA GLY A 295 -3.90 4.19 -4.24
C GLY A 295 -2.46 3.69 -4.09
N PHE A 296 -2.21 2.47 -4.56
CA PHE A 296 -0.88 1.88 -4.64
C PHE A 296 0.02 2.71 -5.57
N GLY A 297 1.15 3.16 -5.05
CA GLY A 297 2.11 3.95 -5.81
C GLY A 297 3.55 3.60 -5.44
N LEU A 298 4.34 4.64 -5.24
CA LEU A 298 5.78 4.53 -4.99
C LEU A 298 6.08 3.89 -3.63
N LEU A 299 5.25 4.16 -2.64
CA LEU A 299 5.46 3.68 -1.27
C LEU A 299 5.37 2.15 -1.23
N ALA A 300 4.37 1.56 -1.88
CA ALA A 300 4.24 0.10 -1.96
C ALA A 300 5.47 -0.55 -2.62
N GLY A 301 6.04 0.08 -3.66
CA GLY A 301 7.22 -0.43 -4.36
C GLY A 301 8.47 -0.34 -3.50
N LEU A 302 8.67 0.81 -2.85
CA LEU A 302 9.75 1.00 -1.87
C LEU A 302 9.65 0.01 -0.71
N TRP A 303 8.45 -0.23 -0.19
CA TRP A 303 8.22 -1.24 0.84
C TRP A 303 8.63 -2.64 0.37
N MET A 304 8.13 -3.07 -0.80
CA MET A 304 8.48 -4.37 -1.38
C MET A 304 10.00 -4.54 -1.56
N VAL A 305 10.70 -3.53 -2.07
CA VAL A 305 12.17 -3.56 -2.19
C VAL A 305 12.83 -3.63 -0.81
N SER A 306 12.43 -2.77 0.13
CA SER A 306 13.04 -2.65 1.45
C SER A 306 12.96 -3.94 2.28
N ILE A 307 11.89 -4.73 2.12
CA ILE A 307 11.66 -5.95 2.90
C ILE A 307 12.13 -7.21 2.14
N ARG A 308 12.04 -7.24 0.80
CA ARG A 308 12.21 -8.49 0.03
C ARG A 308 13.45 -8.53 -0.86
N ALA A 309 14.09 -7.40 -1.19
CA ALA A 309 15.19 -7.42 -2.14
C ALA A 309 16.38 -8.28 -1.65
N PRO A 310 16.95 -9.17 -2.49
CA PRO A 310 18.12 -9.97 -2.12
C PRO A 310 19.37 -9.14 -1.82
N ASN A 311 19.46 -7.93 -2.35
CA ASN A 311 20.62 -7.06 -2.18
C ASN A 311 20.42 -6.11 -1.00
N VAL A 312 21.27 -6.22 0.02
CA VAL A 312 21.21 -5.40 1.24
C VAL A 312 21.36 -3.91 0.94
N SER A 313 22.25 -3.54 0.03
CA SER A 313 22.42 -2.13 -0.38
C SER A 313 21.17 -1.57 -1.05
N LEU A 314 20.45 -2.40 -1.83
CA LEU A 314 19.20 -2.00 -2.46
C LEU A 314 18.08 -1.78 -1.43
N ARG A 315 18.00 -2.65 -0.40
CA ARG A 315 17.07 -2.48 0.73
C ARG A 315 17.35 -1.16 1.45
N TRP A 316 18.61 -0.88 1.79
CA TRP A 316 19.01 0.38 2.43
C TRP A 316 18.72 1.61 1.56
N LYS A 317 18.92 1.53 0.25
CA LYS A 317 18.54 2.62 -0.69
C LYS A 317 17.04 2.89 -0.65
N ALA A 318 16.20 1.84 -0.65
CA ALA A 318 14.75 1.99 -0.55
C ALA A 318 14.31 2.56 0.80
N ILE A 319 14.94 2.13 1.90
CA ILE A 319 14.72 2.70 3.25
C ILE A 319 15.07 4.19 3.27
N GLY A 320 16.20 4.59 2.67
CA GLY A 320 16.56 5.99 2.51
C GLY A 320 15.47 6.79 1.82
N TYR A 321 14.95 6.31 0.68
CA TYR A 321 13.83 6.97 0.00
C TYR A 321 12.55 7.06 0.85
N LEU A 322 12.22 6.04 1.63
CA LEU A 322 11.06 6.07 2.54
C LEU A 322 11.19 7.14 3.63
N LEU A 323 12.41 7.37 4.12
CA LEU A 323 12.69 8.30 5.22
C LEU A 323 12.92 9.75 4.75
N ASP A 324 13.56 9.91 3.59
CA ASP A 324 13.98 11.22 3.09
C ASP A 324 12.87 11.94 2.30
N TYR A 325 11.86 11.21 1.82
CA TYR A 325 10.80 11.73 0.95
C TYR A 325 9.42 11.52 1.58
N PRO A 326 8.95 12.49 2.38
CA PRO A 326 7.66 12.41 3.05
C PRO A 326 6.53 12.07 2.08
N ARG A 327 5.89 10.92 2.28
CA ARG A 327 4.81 10.44 1.41
C ARG A 327 3.78 9.67 2.22
N ARG A 328 2.52 9.81 1.83
CA ARG A 328 1.42 9.03 2.36
C ARG A 328 0.56 8.50 1.22
N GLU A 329 0.40 7.18 1.18
CA GLU A 329 -0.40 6.47 0.19
C GLU A 329 -1.53 5.74 0.93
N GLY A 330 -2.69 6.41 1.04
CA GLY A 330 -3.81 5.97 1.85
C GLY A 330 -3.39 5.78 3.31
N PHE A 331 -3.50 4.53 3.76
CA PHE A 331 -3.12 4.09 5.10
C PHE A 331 -1.61 4.03 5.32
N TRP A 332 -0.80 4.01 4.26
CA TRP A 332 0.64 3.86 4.38
C TRP A 332 1.32 5.20 4.59
N ASP A 333 2.09 5.31 5.68
CA ASP A 333 2.99 6.43 5.96
C ASP A 333 4.42 6.04 5.62
N GLY A 334 5.05 6.78 4.70
CA GLY A 334 6.39 6.46 4.20
C GLY A 334 7.45 6.49 5.30
N THR A 335 7.39 7.47 6.20
CA THR A 335 8.34 7.60 7.31
C THR A 335 8.17 6.44 8.30
N VAL A 336 6.92 6.08 8.65
CA VAL A 336 6.65 4.94 9.54
C VAL A 336 7.11 3.64 8.88
N ALA A 337 6.77 3.41 7.60
CA ALA A 337 7.20 2.24 6.85
C ALA A 337 8.73 2.14 6.76
N GLY A 338 9.43 3.27 6.52
CA GLY A 338 10.89 3.33 6.51
C GLY A 338 11.51 2.99 7.86
N ARG A 339 10.94 3.46 8.97
CA ARG A 339 11.40 3.11 10.33
C ARG A 339 11.17 1.64 10.65
N ILE A 340 10.04 1.08 10.24
CA ILE A 340 9.74 -0.35 10.37
C ILE A 340 10.75 -1.17 9.57
N ALA A 341 10.98 -0.82 8.31
CA ALA A 341 11.95 -1.52 7.45
C ALA A 341 13.40 -1.40 7.96
N TRP A 342 13.77 -0.26 8.54
CA TRP A 342 15.06 -0.09 9.23
C TRP A 342 15.19 -1.06 10.41
N GLU A 343 14.16 -1.16 11.25
CA GLU A 343 14.17 -2.07 12.39
C GLU A 343 14.24 -3.53 11.93
N VAL A 344 13.53 -3.90 10.84
CA VAL A 344 13.65 -5.23 10.22
C VAL A 344 15.10 -5.53 9.89
N MET A 345 15.78 -4.65 9.14
CA MET A 345 17.20 -4.84 8.78
C MET A 345 18.08 -5.03 10.02
N THR A 346 17.88 -4.16 11.02
CA THR A 346 18.67 -4.18 12.26
C THR A 346 18.47 -5.48 13.03
N LEU A 347 17.23 -5.98 13.13
CA LEU A 347 16.91 -7.22 13.84
C LEU A 347 17.45 -8.46 13.12
N GLU A 348 17.31 -8.54 11.79
CA GLU A 348 17.85 -9.66 11.02
C GLU A 348 19.38 -9.74 11.14
N GLU A 349 20.07 -8.60 11.01
CA GLU A 349 21.52 -8.48 11.15
C GLU A 349 21.99 -8.84 12.56
N THR A 350 21.33 -8.30 13.59
CA THR A 350 21.70 -8.54 15.00
C THR A 350 21.48 -10.00 15.39
N ALA A 351 20.34 -10.59 15.00
CA ALA A 351 20.06 -12.00 15.26
C ALA A 351 21.07 -12.92 14.57
N THR A 352 21.47 -12.60 13.33
CA THR A 352 22.49 -13.36 12.59
C THR A 352 23.85 -13.27 13.25
N MET A 353 24.23 -12.06 13.68
CA MET A 353 25.48 -11.80 14.39
C MET A 353 25.57 -12.61 15.69
N GLU A 354 24.49 -12.62 16.49
CA GLU A 354 24.41 -13.37 17.74
C GLU A 354 24.45 -14.89 17.53
N GLU A 355 23.67 -15.41 16.57
CA GLU A 355 23.59 -16.86 16.28
C GLU A 355 24.93 -17.41 15.77
N LEU A 356 25.62 -16.67 14.90
CA LEU A 356 26.88 -17.09 14.30
C LEU A 356 28.13 -16.68 15.11
N GLY A 357 27.96 -15.94 16.20
CA GLY A 357 29.07 -15.45 17.02
C GLY A 357 30.01 -14.48 16.27
N ILE A 358 29.46 -13.69 15.33
CA ILE A 358 30.23 -12.75 14.51
C ILE A 358 30.38 -11.43 15.27
N LEU A 359 31.53 -10.75 15.13
CA LEU A 359 31.69 -9.40 15.69
C LEU A 359 31.01 -8.37 14.78
N ARG A 360 30.45 -7.31 15.37
CA ARG A 360 29.79 -6.23 14.60
C ARG A 360 30.67 -5.62 13.49
N ALA A 361 31.98 -5.58 13.70
CA ALA A 361 32.94 -5.08 12.70
C ALA A 361 33.03 -5.97 11.45
N ASP A 362 32.75 -7.26 11.60
CA ASP A 362 32.84 -8.26 10.54
C ASP A 362 31.51 -8.48 9.81
N LEU A 363 30.40 -7.99 10.40
CA LEU A 363 29.05 -8.12 9.86
C LEU A 363 28.91 -7.64 8.39
N PRO A 364 29.45 -6.49 7.96
CA PRO A 364 29.35 -6.06 6.55
C PRO A 364 30.04 -7.00 5.56
N PHE A 365 31.00 -7.82 6.04
CA PHE A 365 31.67 -8.80 5.21
C PHE A 365 30.94 -10.14 5.21
N ALA A 366 30.29 -10.49 6.31
CA ALA A 366 29.53 -11.72 6.50
C ALA A 366 28.11 -11.67 5.90
N VAL A 367 27.44 -10.51 5.94
CA VAL A 367 26.09 -10.30 5.43
C VAL A 367 26.13 -9.22 4.35
N ARG A 368 26.25 -9.65 3.09
CA ARG A 368 26.25 -8.78 1.91
C ARG A 368 24.95 -8.86 1.12
N LYS A 369 24.30 -10.02 1.17
CA LYS A 369 23.03 -10.32 0.53
C LYS A 369 22.06 -10.86 1.57
N ALA A 370 20.77 -10.71 1.32
CA ALA A 370 19.72 -11.24 2.18
C ALA A 370 19.81 -12.77 2.33
N ALA A 371 20.37 -13.47 1.34
CA ALA A 371 20.63 -14.92 1.40
C ALA A 371 21.71 -15.31 2.43
N ASP A 372 22.53 -14.34 2.89
CA ASP A 372 23.51 -14.59 3.95
C ASP A 372 22.85 -14.60 5.35
N ILE A 373 21.59 -14.16 5.45
CA ILE A 373 20.77 -14.19 6.65
C ILE A 373 20.05 -15.54 6.68
N PRO A 374 20.27 -16.39 7.70
CA PRO A 374 19.58 -17.68 7.79
C PRO A 374 18.05 -17.52 7.75
N ASP A 375 17.36 -18.33 6.93
CA ASP A 375 15.90 -18.20 6.70
C ASP A 375 15.06 -18.20 7.99
N TYR A 376 15.49 -18.97 9.00
CA TYR A 376 14.81 -19.04 10.29
C TYR A 376 14.97 -17.75 11.13
N LEU A 377 15.94 -16.88 10.82
CA LEU A 377 16.18 -15.59 11.48
C LEU A 377 15.57 -14.40 10.73
N ARG A 378 15.14 -14.58 9.47
CA ARG A 378 14.51 -13.52 8.69
C ARG A 378 13.19 -13.08 9.30
N ILE A 379 12.94 -11.76 9.31
CA ILE A 379 11.66 -11.24 9.77
C ILE A 379 10.59 -11.67 8.79
N ARG A 380 9.55 -12.29 9.34
CA ARG A 380 8.47 -12.90 8.59
C ARG A 380 7.16 -12.17 8.80
N ASP A 381 6.92 -11.71 10.03
CA ASP A 381 5.68 -11.07 10.41
C ASP A 381 5.94 -9.77 11.18
N ILE A 382 5.09 -8.77 10.88
CA ILE A 382 5.14 -7.42 11.43
C ILE A 382 3.72 -7.04 11.83
N ALA A 383 3.40 -7.19 13.11
CA ALA A 383 2.07 -6.86 13.63
C ALA A 383 2.05 -5.44 14.19
N ILE A 384 1.20 -4.57 13.63
CA ILE A 384 1.04 -3.18 14.07
C ILE A 384 -0.23 -3.04 14.90
N LYS A 385 -0.08 -2.56 16.14
CA LYS A 385 -1.19 -2.19 17.02
C LYS A 385 -1.18 -0.70 17.30
N TYR A 386 -2.17 0.03 16.81
CA TYR A 386 -2.28 1.47 17.04
C TYR A 386 -2.60 1.80 18.51
N THR A 387 -1.78 2.65 19.13
CA THR A 387 -1.85 3.05 20.54
C THR A 387 -1.98 4.58 20.62
N GLY A 388 -3.14 5.11 20.24
CA GLY A 388 -3.46 6.55 20.28
C GLY A 388 -3.56 7.19 18.89
N LEU A 389 -3.50 8.53 18.85
CA LEU A 389 -3.67 9.29 17.61
C LEU A 389 -2.49 9.18 16.65
N ARG A 390 -1.26 9.08 17.17
CA ARG A 390 -0.02 9.00 16.38
C ARG A 390 1.01 8.08 17.02
N GLY A 391 0.55 6.92 17.43
CA GLY A 391 1.36 5.93 18.13
C GLY A 391 0.96 4.53 17.73
N ALA A 392 1.94 3.64 17.70
CA ALA A 392 1.71 2.21 17.55
C ALA A 392 2.76 1.40 18.32
N THR A 393 2.37 0.22 18.78
CA THR A 393 3.29 -0.86 19.12
C THR A 393 3.42 -1.77 17.92
N VAL A 394 4.66 -2.00 17.46
CA VAL A 394 4.99 -2.88 16.34
C VAL A 394 5.73 -4.09 16.88
N GLU A 395 5.19 -5.29 16.66
CA GLU A 395 5.83 -6.56 17.00
C GLU A 395 6.47 -7.18 15.75
N PHE A 396 7.74 -7.54 15.85
CA PHE A 396 8.53 -8.15 14.79
C PHE A 396 8.82 -9.62 15.13
N ARG A 397 8.34 -10.55 14.31
CA ARG A 397 8.56 -11.99 14.48
C ARG A 397 9.37 -12.54 13.30
N ASN A 398 10.48 -13.21 13.61
CA ASN A 398 11.19 -13.99 12.58
C ASN A 398 10.50 -15.35 12.36
N THR A 399 10.93 -16.06 11.34
CA THR A 399 10.40 -17.39 11.01
C THR A 399 10.44 -18.35 12.21
N ARG A 400 11.53 -18.37 12.98
CA ARG A 400 11.66 -19.19 14.22
C ARG A 400 10.59 -18.84 15.26
N HIS A 401 10.36 -17.56 15.55
CA HIS A 401 9.31 -17.12 16.48
C HIS A 401 7.93 -17.57 16.00
N VAL A 402 7.63 -17.42 14.71
CA VAL A 402 6.35 -17.82 14.12
C VAL A 402 6.13 -19.33 14.23
N GLU A 403 7.14 -20.13 13.87
CA GLU A 403 7.07 -21.61 13.92
C GLU A 403 6.89 -22.12 15.35
N ARG A 404 7.55 -21.48 16.31
CA ARG A 404 7.48 -21.84 17.74
C ARG A 404 6.29 -21.22 18.47
N LYS A 405 5.51 -20.35 17.81
CA LYS A 405 4.43 -19.55 18.42
C LYS A 405 4.91 -18.71 19.60
N GLU A 406 6.12 -18.16 19.48
CA GLU A 406 6.75 -17.30 20.48
C GLU A 406 6.49 -15.82 20.15
N SER A 407 6.54 -14.98 21.19
CA SER A 407 6.51 -13.53 21.01
C SER A 407 7.79 -13.03 20.35
N GLY A 408 7.64 -11.99 19.54
CA GLY A 408 8.75 -11.33 18.88
C GLY A 408 9.31 -10.14 19.66
N TRP A 409 10.02 -9.27 18.94
CA TRP A 409 10.48 -8.00 19.50
C TRP A 409 9.40 -6.94 19.35
N ALA A 410 9.04 -6.26 20.44
CA ALA A 410 8.12 -5.13 20.39
C ALA A 410 8.86 -3.79 20.38
N ARG A 411 8.37 -2.83 19.58
CA ARG A 411 8.83 -1.44 19.54
C ARG A 411 7.64 -0.49 19.60
N ASN A 412 7.78 0.60 20.35
CA ASN A 412 6.82 1.69 20.31
C ASN A 412 7.29 2.73 19.29
N MET A 413 6.40 3.11 18.38
CA MET A 413 6.64 4.10 17.35
C MET A 413 5.65 5.23 17.49
N THR A 414 6.12 6.46 17.29
CA THR A 414 5.30 7.68 17.26
C THR A 414 5.69 8.57 16.08
N TRP A 415 4.74 9.37 15.60
CA TRP A 415 4.93 10.24 14.43
C TRP A 415 4.17 11.58 14.51
#